data_AF-A0A938FSD4-F1
#
_entry.id   AF-A0A938FSD4-F1
#
_cell.length_a   1.000
_cell.length_b   1.000
_cell.length_c   1.000
_cell.angle_alpha   90.00
_cell.angle_beta   90.00
_cell.angle_gamma   90.00
#
_symmetry.space_group_name_H-M   'P 1'
#
loop_
_entity.id
_entity.type
_entity.pdbx_description
1 polymer ?
#
loop_
_entity_poly.entity_id
_entity_poly.type
_entity_poly.pdbx_seq_one_letter_code
_entity_poly.pdbx_strand_id
1 'polypeptide(L)'
;MCLSRAGDPVTCQAEAINLSGQGVYWISKSTFTPGERLHCSIRVPQPGFGPAECAALLECEVVVVRLEDTPAGFGVGGRIEKFRYRGPGAPHGRDPVFPSALQSAPRLSPVAYRDLPG
;
A
#
# COMPACT_ATOMS: atom_id res chain seq x y z
N MET A 1 4.29 -3.94 6.27
CA MET A 1 3.82 -2.54 6.28
C MET A 1 3.22 -2.21 7.64
N CYS A 2 3.27 -0.96 8.06
CA CYS A 2 2.57 -0.50 9.26
C CYS A 2 1.44 0.47 8.86
N LEU A 3 0.30 0.33 9.52
CA LEU A 3 -0.90 1.13 9.32
C LEU A 3 -1.18 1.93 10.59
N SER A 4 -1.56 3.19 10.46
CA SER A 4 -1.99 4.04 11.57
C SER A 4 -3.20 4.87 11.15
N ARG A 5 -4.18 5.00 12.06
CA ARG A 5 -5.31 5.91 11.88
C ARG A 5 -4.89 7.32 12.27
N ALA A 6 -5.51 8.33 11.66
CA ALA A 6 -5.26 9.71 12.06
C ALA A 6 -5.64 9.91 13.55
N GLY A 7 -4.65 10.27 14.37
CA GLY A 7 -4.84 10.47 15.82
C GLY A 7 -4.74 9.20 16.68
N ASP A 8 -4.44 8.04 16.10
CA ASP A 8 -4.25 6.80 16.83
C ASP A 8 -2.75 6.41 16.87
N PRO A 9 -2.12 6.33 18.06
CA PRO A 9 -0.73 5.88 18.18
C PRO A 9 -0.56 4.39 17.92
N VAL A 10 -1.65 3.61 17.88
CA VAL A 10 -1.60 2.17 17.63
C VAL A 10 -1.33 1.91 16.16
N THR A 11 -0.20 1.25 15.89
CA THR A 11 0.14 0.80 14.54
C THR A 11 -0.24 -0.67 14.34
N CYS A 12 -1.03 -0.97 13.31
CA CYS A 12 -1.29 -2.34 12.90
C CYS A 12 -0.22 -2.79 11.91
N GLN A 13 0.39 -3.95 12.17
CA GLN A 13 1.24 -4.60 11.16
C GLN A 13 0.35 -5.31 10.14
N ALA A 14 0.63 -5.06 8.86
CA ALA A 14 -0.02 -5.75 7.75
C ALA A 14 1.03 -6.10 6.68
N GLU A 15 0.63 -6.91 5.72
CA GLU A 15 1.44 -7.25 4.55
C GLU A 15 0.79 -6.66 3.30
N ALA A 16 1.55 -5.84 2.57
CA ALA A 16 1.08 -5.33 1.28
C ALA A 16 1.18 -6.46 0.26
N ILE A 17 0.03 -6.89 -0.26
CA ILE A 17 -0.04 -7.96 -1.26
C ILE A 17 0.17 -7.38 -2.65
N ASN A 18 -0.36 -6.17 -2.89
CA ASN A 18 -0.12 -5.44 -4.12
C ASN A 18 0.08 -3.96 -3.81
N LEU A 19 1.02 -3.34 -4.50
CA LEU A 19 1.36 -1.93 -4.37
C LEU A 19 1.59 -1.34 -5.77
N SER A 20 0.85 -0.28 -6.08
CA SER A 20 0.96 0.49 -7.31
C SER A 20 0.96 1.98 -7.01
N GLY A 21 1.24 2.81 -8.02
CA GLY A 21 1.17 4.28 -7.86
C GLY A 21 -0.24 4.82 -7.57
N GLN A 22 -1.29 4.03 -7.83
CA GLN A 22 -2.68 4.45 -7.64
C GLN A 22 -3.27 3.94 -6.31
N GLY A 23 -2.70 2.86 -5.76
CA GLY A 23 -3.30 2.19 -4.62
C GLY A 23 -2.47 1.03 -4.09
N VAL A 24 -2.85 0.61 -2.90
CA VAL A 24 -2.29 -0.52 -2.16
C VAL A 24 -3.42 -1.46 -1.76
N TYR A 25 -3.14 -2.75 -1.82
CA TYR A 25 -4.03 -3.80 -1.37
C TYR A 25 -3.33 -4.68 -0.32
N TRP A 26 -4.02 -4.94 0.78
CA TRP A 26 -3.51 -5.76 1.89
C TRP A 26 -4.63 -6.61 2.50
N ILE A 27 -4.26 -7.67 3.21
CA ILE A 27 -5.17 -8.43 4.07
C ILE A 27 -4.98 -7.99 5.51
N SER A 28 -6.09 -7.83 6.24
CA SER A 28 -6.12 -7.39 7.63
C SER A 28 -7.06 -8.25 8.47
N LYS A 29 -6.70 -8.47 9.74
CA LYS A 29 -7.62 -9.05 10.73
C LYS A 29 -8.53 -8.01 11.37
N SER A 30 -8.14 -6.74 11.30
CA SER A 30 -8.93 -5.60 11.76
C SER A 30 -9.84 -5.10 10.66
N THR A 31 -11.03 -4.65 11.04
CA THR A 31 -11.98 -4.00 10.14
C THR A 31 -11.61 -2.54 9.93
N PHE A 32 -11.91 -2.05 8.72
CA PHE A 32 -11.85 -0.64 8.35
C PHE A 32 -13.21 -0.21 7.81
N THR A 33 -13.37 1.07 7.53
CA THR A 33 -14.57 1.63 6.89
C THR A 33 -14.22 2.26 5.55
N PRO A 34 -15.01 2.08 4.48
CA PRO A 34 -14.83 2.86 3.26
C PRO A 34 -14.89 4.36 3.55
N GLY A 35 -13.95 5.12 2.98
CA GLY A 35 -13.74 6.54 3.27
C GLY A 35 -12.76 6.82 4.41
N GLU A 36 -12.38 5.82 5.20
CA GLU A 36 -11.42 5.96 6.28
C GLU A 36 -10.02 6.29 5.75
N ARG A 37 -9.34 7.23 6.42
CA ARG A 37 -8.01 7.70 6.06
C ARG A 37 -6.96 7.05 6.95
N LEU A 38 -5.97 6.42 6.33
CA LEU A 38 -4.88 5.73 6.98
C LEU A 38 -3.54 6.32 6.54
N HIS A 39 -2.61 6.39 7.48
CA HIS A 39 -1.20 6.61 7.18
C HIS A 39 -0.49 5.26 7.17
N CYS A 40 0.19 4.98 6.06
CA CYS A 40 0.82 3.71 5.77
C CYS A 40 2.33 3.90 5.63
N SER A 41 3.11 3.00 6.21
CA SER A 41 4.55 2.91 5.98
C SER A 41 4.89 1.53 5.41
N ILE A 42 5.35 1.52 4.16
CA ILE A 42 5.60 0.30 3.40
C ILE A 42 7.10 0.20 3.13
N ARG A 43 7.72 -0.87 3.63
CA ARG A 43 9.10 -1.21 3.29
C ARG A 43 9.08 -1.91 1.94
N VAL A 44 9.81 -1.36 0.98
CA VAL A 44 9.93 -1.89 -0.37
C VAL A 44 11.36 -2.41 -0.56
N PRO A 45 11.55 -3.70 -0.88
CA PRO A 45 12.87 -4.21 -1.22
C PRO A 45 13.32 -3.57 -2.55
N GLN A 46 14.54 -3.02 -2.58
CA GLN A 46 15.13 -2.54 -3.83
C GLN A 46 15.89 -3.69 -4.52
N PRO A 47 15.53 -4.09 -5.74
CA PRO A 47 16.31 -5.08 -6.49
C PRO A 47 17.72 -4.51 -6.78
N GLY A 48 18.75 -5.28 -6.45
CA GLY A 48 20.16 -4.92 -6.68
C GLY A 48 20.92 -4.38 -5.47
N PHE A 49 20.24 -4.12 -4.35
CA PHE A 49 20.89 -3.79 -3.08
C PHE A 49 20.71 -4.94 -2.08
N GLY A 50 21.76 -5.25 -1.31
CA GLY A 50 21.80 -6.39 -0.39
C GLY A 50 20.68 -6.38 0.68
N PRO A 51 20.40 -7.54 1.31
CA PRO A 51 19.14 -7.84 2.00
C PRO A 51 18.82 -7.03 3.27
N ALA A 52 19.68 -6.11 3.73
CA ALA A 52 19.49 -5.42 5.01
C ALA A 52 19.65 -3.88 4.99
N GLU A 53 20.35 -3.28 4.02
CA GLU A 53 20.82 -1.89 4.17
C GLU A 53 20.15 -0.84 3.26
N CYS A 54 19.28 -1.23 2.32
CA CYS A 54 18.67 -0.27 1.37
C CYS A 54 17.19 -0.58 1.07
N ALA A 55 16.42 -1.00 2.08
CA ALA A 55 14.97 -1.03 1.93
C ALA A 55 14.46 0.41 1.84
N ALA A 56 13.82 0.75 0.73
CA ALA A 56 13.18 2.05 0.62
C ALA A 56 11.88 2.06 1.42
N LEU A 57 11.59 3.18 2.07
CA LEU A 57 10.36 3.41 2.80
C LEU A 57 9.42 4.27 1.97
N LEU A 58 8.24 3.74 1.69
CA LEU A 58 7.13 4.49 1.12
C LEU A 58 6.17 4.87 2.24
N GLU A 59 6.10 6.16 2.55
CA GLU A 59 5.09 6.73 3.43
C GLU A 59 3.93 7.20 2.57
N CYS A 60 2.71 6.78 2.84
CA CYS A 60 1.54 7.17 2.06
C CYS A 60 0.31 7.45 2.92
N GLU A 61 -0.45 8.44 2.48
CA GLU A 61 -1.82 8.68 2.93
C GLU A 61 -2.74 7.93 1.98
N VAL A 62 -3.54 7.02 2.53
CA VAL A 62 -4.49 6.21 1.75
C VAL A 62 -5.90 6.40 2.26
N VAL A 63 -6.87 6.37 1.34
CA VAL A 63 -8.29 6.27 1.67
C VAL A 63 -8.75 4.85 1.36
N VAL A 64 -9.41 4.20 2.32
CA VAL A 64 -10.04 2.91 2.11
C VAL A 64 -11.19 3.09 1.11
N VAL A 65 -11.14 2.37 0.00
CA VAL A 65 -12.16 2.44 -1.05
C VAL A 65 -12.93 1.14 -1.22
N ARG A 66 -12.38 0.01 -0.76
CA ARG A 66 -13.02 -1.30 -0.86
C ARG A 66 -12.66 -2.18 0.33
N LEU A 67 -13.63 -2.98 0.75
CA LEU A 67 -13.47 -4.09 1.67
C LEU A 67 -14.06 -5.34 1.05
N GLU A 68 -13.41 -6.47 1.26
CA GLU A 68 -13.86 -7.78 0.81
C GLU A 68 -13.58 -8.82 1.89
N ASP A 69 -14.54 -9.72 2.10
CA ASP A 69 -14.34 -10.86 2.99
C ASP A 69 -13.47 -11.91 2.29
N THR A 70 -12.43 -12.34 2.97
CA THR A 70 -11.51 -13.37 2.49
C THR A 70 -11.36 -14.46 3.55
N PRO A 71 -11.01 -15.69 3.18
CA PRO A 71 -10.75 -16.75 4.17
C PRO A 71 -9.65 -16.39 5.19
N ALA A 72 -8.79 -15.43 4.88
CA ALA A 72 -7.68 -14.99 5.73
C ALA A 72 -7.98 -13.73 6.56
N GLY A 73 -9.18 -13.14 6.42
CA GLY A 73 -9.58 -11.88 7.05
C GLY A 73 -10.24 -10.93 6.05
N PHE A 74 -10.00 -9.63 6.18
CA PHE A 74 -10.55 -8.62 5.29
C PHE A 74 -9.50 -8.20 4.26
N GLY A 75 -9.81 -8.36 2.98
CA GLY A 75 -9.09 -7.72 1.90
C GLY A 75 -9.44 -6.24 1.87
N VAL A 76 -8.44 -5.37 1.83
CA VAL A 76 -8.63 -3.92 1.91
C VAL A 76 -7.98 -3.25 0.71
N GLY A 77 -8.79 -2.56 -0.09
CA GLY A 77 -8.32 -1.71 -1.16
C GLY A 77 -8.17 -0.28 -0.67
N GLY A 78 -6.95 0.25 -0.68
CA GLY A 78 -6.64 1.64 -0.37
C GLY A 78 -6.20 2.41 -1.61
N ARG A 79 -6.81 3.57 -1.85
CA ARG A 79 -6.35 4.53 -2.86
C ARG A 79 -5.31 5.45 -2.25
N ILE A 80 -4.15 5.58 -2.88
CA ILE A 80 -3.10 6.49 -2.43
C ILE A 80 -3.49 7.92 -2.82
N GLU A 81 -3.64 8.81 -1.84
CA GLU A 81 -3.90 10.24 -2.07
C GLU A 81 -2.60 11.05 -2.08
N LYS A 82 -1.64 10.67 -1.22
CA LYS A 82 -0.29 11.27 -1.18
C LYS A 82 0.73 10.21 -0.84
N PHE A 83 1.95 10.38 -1.32
CA PHE A 83 3.07 9.55 -0.89
C PHE A 83 4.38 10.33 -0.82
N ARG A 84 5.30 9.81 -0.04
CA ARG A 84 6.69 10.25 0.08
C ARG A 84 7.58 9.03 0.05
N TYR A 85 8.59 9.09 -0.80
CA TYR A 85 9.59 8.05 -0.92
C TYR A 85 10.84 8.46 -0.13
N ARG A 86 11.29 7.58 0.78
CA ARG A 86 12.50 7.76 1.58
C ARG A 86 13.43 6.57 1.30
N GLY A 87 14.54 6.83 0.63
CA GLY A 87 15.51 5.79 0.29
C GLY A 87 16.63 6.31 -0.61
N PRO A 88 17.60 5.45 -0.96
CA PRO A 88 18.66 5.79 -1.88
C PRO A 88 18.07 6.23 -3.23
N GLY A 89 18.48 7.39 -3.74
CA GLY A 89 17.97 7.95 -4.99
C GLY A 89 16.63 8.70 -4.90
N ALA A 90 16.12 8.98 -3.70
CA ALA A 90 14.96 9.87 -3.55
C ALA A 90 15.27 11.27 -4.15
N PRO A 91 14.43 11.80 -5.05
CA PRO A 91 14.71 13.06 -5.69
C PRO A 91 14.71 14.20 -4.66
N HIS A 92 15.81 14.95 -4.59
CA HIS A 92 15.85 16.19 -3.82
C HIS A 92 15.08 17.28 -4.58
N GLY A 93 13.88 17.63 -4.09
CA GLY A 93 13.14 18.81 -4.54
C GLY A 93 12.40 18.69 -5.88
N ARG A 94 12.18 17.48 -6.42
CA ARG A 94 11.19 17.24 -7.49
C ARG A 94 9.97 16.52 -6.93
N ASP A 95 8.83 16.70 -7.59
CA ASP A 95 7.60 15.96 -7.27
C ASP A 95 7.94 14.47 -7.11
N PRO A 96 7.44 13.82 -6.05
CA PRO A 96 7.73 12.42 -5.81
C PRO A 96 7.20 11.62 -7.01
N VAL A 97 8.10 11.13 -7.86
CA VAL A 97 7.74 10.18 -8.91
C VAL A 97 7.65 8.81 -8.25
N PHE A 98 6.53 8.13 -8.45
CA PHE A 98 6.36 6.79 -7.91
C PHE A 98 7.46 5.88 -8.48
N PRO A 99 8.20 5.10 -7.68
CA PRO A 99 9.36 4.36 -8.17
C PRO A 99 8.98 3.47 -9.37
N SER A 100 9.71 3.57 -10.48
CA SER A 100 9.40 2.82 -11.71
C SER A 100 9.35 1.30 -11.48
N ALA A 101 10.15 0.78 -10.56
CA ALA A 101 10.13 -0.62 -10.13
C ALA A 101 8.80 -1.05 -9.47
N LEU A 102 8.04 -0.10 -8.91
CA LEU A 102 6.71 -0.32 -8.35
C LEU A 102 5.57 0.05 -9.32
N GLN A 103 5.88 0.71 -10.43
CA GLN A 103 4.90 1.01 -11.48
C GLN A 103 4.56 -0.24 -12.32
N SER A 104 5.44 -1.25 -12.34
CA SER A 104 5.27 -2.50 -13.08
C SER A 104 4.45 -3.56 -12.32
N ALA A 105 4.00 -3.27 -11.09
CA ALA A 105 3.04 -4.15 -10.43
C ALA A 105 1.74 -4.17 -11.27
N PRO A 106 1.16 -5.36 -11.54
CA PRO A 106 0.00 -5.46 -12.40
C PRO A 106 -1.10 -4.54 -11.86
N ARG A 107 -1.51 -3.57 -12.69
CA ARG A 107 -2.72 -2.79 -12.46
C ARG A 107 -3.84 -3.79 -12.23
N LEU A 108 -4.58 -3.63 -11.14
CA LEU A 108 -5.84 -4.36 -10.96
C LEU A 108 -6.72 -4.03 -12.16
N SER A 109 -6.82 -4.96 -13.11
CA SER A 109 -7.84 -4.89 -14.13
C SER A 109 -9.19 -5.02 -13.40
N PRO A 110 -10.21 -4.21 -13.75
CA PRO A 110 -11.56 -4.36 -13.19
C PRO A 110 -12.23 -5.72 -13.49
N VAL A 111 -11.54 -6.60 -14.23
CA VAL A 111 -12.12 -7.72 -14.98
C VAL A 111 -12.16 -9.02 -14.17
N ALA A 112 -11.46 -9.14 -13.05
CA ALA A 112 -11.49 -10.36 -12.23
C ALA A 112 -12.75 -10.50 -11.33
N TYR A 113 -13.81 -9.71 -11.56
CA TYR A 113 -15.01 -9.67 -10.70
C TYR A 113 -16.29 -10.21 -11.38
N ARG A 114 -16.22 -10.71 -12.63
CA ARG A 114 -17.41 -11.24 -13.32
C ARG A 114 -17.62 -12.76 -13.19
N ASP A 115 -16.67 -13.50 -12.59
CA ASP A 115 -16.72 -14.97 -12.54
C ASP A 115 -16.71 -15.56 -11.12
N LEU A 116 -17.36 -14.89 -10.15
CA LEU A 116 -17.71 -15.55 -8.89
C LEU A 116 -19.21 -15.88 -8.90
N PRO A 117 -19.60 -17.16 -8.80
CA PRO A 117 -21.01 -17.54 -8.74
C PRO A 117 -21.64 -16.96 -7.46
N GLY A 118 -22.82 -16.36 -7.63
CA GLY A 118 -23.63 -15.78 -6.54
C GLY A 118 -24.38 -16.81 -5.72
#